data_AF-A0A8H3BYE4-F1
#
_entry.id   AF-A0A8H3BYE4-F1
#
_cell.length_a   1.000
_cell.length_b   1.000
_cell.length_c   1.000
_cell.angle_alpha   90.00
_cell.angle_beta   90.00
_cell.angle_gamma   90.00
#
_symmetry.space_group_name_H-M   'P 1'
#
loop_
_entity.id
_entity.type
_entity.pdbx_description
1 polymer ?
#
loop_
_entity_poly.entity_id
_entity_poly.type
_entity_poly.pdbx_seq_one_letter_code
_entity_poly.pdbx_strand_id
1 'polypeptide(L)'
;MWLWRQSQISYPPTLFSTSLPDIPRAKLPQPSAMSECIQHTLNAQNIPSHLTGIYIVGPSSSGKTTLCKALSMRLNLPSGRHISEVARKVMLSTSFTRDHVDKLDMQRAILNAQINTENDVRSQNLFATESFGNNSFLLCDRSAIDPLVYASLSTMEATGAEILAECDELQGILPIYRRAIFILLHPVAEWIEDDGVRSLSDPPSYPQTYKRYMDRFGIKYYEIDDSLKDLNSRVDVVFEWAGLVRTVSF
;
A
#
# COMPACT_ATOMS: atom_id res chain seq x y z
N MET A 1 -14.74 20.41 28.30
CA MET A 1 -13.59 21.34 28.28
C MET A 1 -12.48 20.70 29.10
N TRP A 2 -11.61 19.91 28.48
CA TRP A 2 -10.53 19.20 29.17
C TRP A 2 -9.22 19.40 28.40
N LEU A 3 -8.30 20.13 29.04
CA LEU A 3 -6.95 20.47 28.62
C LEU A 3 -6.03 19.26 28.86
N TRP A 4 -5.24 18.89 27.85
CA TRP A 4 -4.13 17.94 28.02
C TRP A 4 -2.84 18.71 28.40
N ARG A 5 -2.24 18.33 29.53
CA ARG A 5 -0.87 18.71 29.94
C ARG A 5 0.13 17.89 29.12
N GLN A 6 1.12 18.56 28.53
CA GLN A 6 2.33 17.94 27.99
C GLN A 6 3.33 17.67 29.12
N SER A 7 3.83 16.44 29.21
CA SER A 7 5.04 16.10 29.97
C SER A 7 6.26 16.20 29.04
N GLN A 8 7.10 17.20 29.30
CA GLN A 8 8.44 17.32 28.71
C GLN A 8 9.40 16.38 29.44
N ILE A 9 10.19 15.61 28.68
CA ILE A 9 11.34 14.86 29.21
C ILE A 9 12.57 15.76 29.09
N SER A 10 13.11 16.15 30.25
CA SER A 10 14.37 16.87 30.41
C SER A 10 15.52 15.86 30.57
N TYR A 11 16.61 16.07 29.84
CA TYR A 11 17.89 15.40 30.11
C TYR A 11 18.84 16.38 30.83
N PRO A 12 19.57 15.93 31.87
CA PRO A 12 20.56 16.78 32.54
C PRO A 12 21.91 16.77 31.79
N PRO A 13 22.68 17.88 31.82
CA PRO A 13 24.06 17.89 31.37
C PRO A 13 24.98 17.58 32.55
N THR A 14 26.01 16.75 32.36
CA THR A 14 27.18 16.73 33.25
C THR A 14 28.48 16.55 32.47
N LEU A 15 29.50 17.18 33.04
CA LEU A 15 30.77 17.60 32.45
C LEU A 15 31.95 16.71 32.90
N PHE A 16 33.00 16.74 32.06
CA PHE A 16 34.45 16.58 32.32
C PHE A 16 35.09 15.23 32.73
N SER A 17 36.01 14.80 31.83
CA SER A 17 37.43 14.39 32.01
C SER A 17 37.84 13.40 33.12
N THR A 18 38.52 12.31 32.74
CA THR A 18 39.97 12.05 32.99
C THR A 18 40.42 10.65 32.50
N SER A 19 41.62 10.62 31.88
CA SER A 19 42.64 9.55 31.76
C SER A 19 42.30 8.04 31.69
N LEU A 20 42.86 7.43 30.63
CA LEU A 20 43.06 5.99 30.32
C LEU A 20 43.64 5.13 31.46
N PRO A 21 43.48 3.80 31.34
CA PRO A 21 44.68 2.98 31.16
C PRO A 21 44.61 2.01 29.95
N ASP A 22 45.79 1.75 29.38
CA ASP A 22 46.07 0.84 28.27
C ASP A 22 45.70 -0.62 28.58
N ILE A 23 44.95 -1.26 27.68
CA ILE A 23 44.64 -2.71 27.71
C ILE A 23 45.05 -3.33 26.36
N PRO A 24 45.65 -4.55 26.36
CA PRO A 24 46.39 -5.08 25.21
C PRO A 24 45.52 -5.42 24.00
N ARG A 25 46.08 -5.15 22.83
CA ARG A 25 45.51 -5.37 21.49
C ARG A 25 45.27 -6.88 21.24
N ALA A 26 44.06 -7.37 21.52
CA ALA A 26 43.62 -8.68 21.07
C ALA A 26 43.39 -8.66 19.55
N LYS A 27 44.00 -9.62 18.84
CA LYS A 27 43.83 -9.82 17.39
C LYS A 27 42.35 -10.05 17.06
N LEU A 28 41.74 -9.12 16.33
CA LEU A 28 40.46 -9.37 15.66
C LEU A 28 40.63 -10.51 14.63
N PRO A 29 39.76 -11.52 14.64
CA PRO A 29 39.73 -12.50 13.56
C PRO A 29 39.18 -11.82 12.29
N GLN A 30 39.91 -12.01 11.19
CA GLN A 30 39.48 -11.68 9.83
C GLN A 30 38.23 -12.49 9.47
N PRO A 31 37.12 -11.89 9.05
CA PRO A 31 36.05 -12.63 8.39
C PRO A 31 36.30 -12.61 6.88
N SER A 32 37.03 -13.61 6.39
CA SER A 32 36.96 -14.06 5.00
C SER A 32 36.13 -15.34 4.95
N ALA A 33 34.82 -15.20 4.69
CA ALA A 33 33.98 -16.27 4.12
C ALA A 33 32.60 -15.70 3.76
N MET A 34 32.47 -15.41 2.47
CA MET A 34 31.26 -15.42 1.63
C MET A 34 29.90 -15.39 2.35
N SER A 35 29.25 -14.23 2.25
CA SER A 35 27.81 -14.16 2.00
C SER A 35 27.60 -12.98 1.05
N GLU A 36 27.90 -13.22 -0.22
CA GLU A 36 27.34 -12.39 -1.30
C GLU A 36 25.84 -12.70 -1.35
N CYS A 37 25.08 -12.07 -0.46
CA CYS A 37 23.66 -11.85 -0.70
C CYS A 37 23.60 -10.82 -1.83
N ILE A 38 23.56 -11.31 -3.08
CA ILE A 38 23.35 -10.47 -4.25
C ILE A 38 21.96 -9.84 -4.07
N GLN A 39 21.93 -8.60 -3.59
CA GLN A 39 20.72 -7.79 -3.58
C GLN A 39 20.43 -7.38 -5.03
N HIS A 40 19.68 -8.23 -5.74
CA HIS A 40 19.27 -7.99 -7.13
C HIS A 40 18.25 -6.85 -7.23
N THR A 41 18.63 -5.59 -7.07
CA THR A 41 17.68 -4.45 -7.06
C THR A 41 17.15 -4.14 -8.47
N LEU A 42 15.82 -4.02 -8.61
CA LEU A 42 15.22 -3.50 -9.84
C LEU A 42 15.23 -1.98 -9.82
N ASN A 43 15.69 -1.37 -10.91
CA ASN A 43 15.47 0.06 -11.14
C ASN A 43 14.10 0.29 -11.81
N ALA A 44 13.44 1.39 -11.44
CA ALA A 44 12.18 1.85 -12.04
C ALA A 44 12.20 2.00 -13.58
N GLN A 45 13.38 1.89 -14.20
CA GLN A 45 13.58 1.87 -15.65
C GLN A 45 13.06 0.59 -16.34
N ASN A 46 12.75 -0.48 -15.60
CA ASN A 46 12.25 -1.76 -16.16
C ASN A 46 10.74 -1.95 -16.04
N ILE A 47 9.99 -0.90 -15.70
CA ILE A 47 8.53 -0.98 -15.63
C ILE A 47 7.98 -0.97 -17.07
N PRO A 48 7.05 -1.86 -17.46
CA PRO A 48 6.45 -1.81 -18.79
C PRO A 48 5.73 -0.49 -19.05
N SER A 49 5.93 0.12 -20.22
CA SER A 49 5.36 1.45 -20.55
C SER A 49 3.84 1.53 -20.62
N HIS A 50 3.18 0.39 -20.76
CA HIS A 50 1.72 0.31 -20.74
C HIS A 50 1.14 0.21 -19.32
N LEU A 51 1.97 -0.11 -18.32
CA LEU A 51 1.52 -0.36 -16.95
C LEU A 51 1.37 0.96 -16.19
N THR A 52 0.14 1.31 -15.82
CA THR A 52 -0.17 2.56 -15.11
C THR A 52 -0.01 2.45 -13.59
N GLY A 53 0.00 1.23 -13.05
CA GLY A 53 0.26 1.01 -11.63
C GLY A 53 0.01 -0.42 -11.16
N ILE A 54 0.41 -0.68 -9.93
CA ILE A 54 0.10 -1.88 -9.16
C ILE A 54 -0.72 -1.48 -7.94
N TYR A 55 -1.87 -2.13 -7.76
CA TYR A 55 -2.80 -1.88 -6.67
C TYR A 55 -2.89 -3.11 -5.79
N ILE A 56 -2.48 -3.00 -4.53
CA ILE A 56 -2.58 -4.09 -3.56
C ILE A 56 -3.88 -3.91 -2.78
N VAL A 57 -4.80 -4.84 -2.95
CA VAL A 57 -6.19 -4.72 -2.49
C VAL A 57 -6.60 -5.98 -1.73
N GLY A 58 -7.72 -5.94 -1.02
CA GLY A 58 -8.17 -7.04 -0.19
C GLY A 58 -8.65 -6.61 1.20
N PRO A 59 -9.25 -7.54 1.94
CA PRO A 59 -9.80 -7.26 3.25
C PRO A 59 -8.69 -6.80 4.21
N SER A 60 -9.09 -6.08 5.24
CA SER A 60 -8.31 -5.73 6.40
C SER A 60 -7.48 -6.92 6.89
N SER A 61 -6.24 -6.65 7.31
CA SER A 61 -5.32 -7.65 7.87
C SER A 61 -4.82 -8.75 6.90
N SER A 62 -4.91 -8.56 5.58
CA SER A 62 -4.34 -9.48 4.56
C SER A 62 -2.85 -9.23 4.20
N GLY A 63 -2.16 -8.37 4.96
CA GLY A 63 -0.74 -8.04 4.73
C GLY A 63 -0.48 -7.01 3.61
N LYS A 64 -1.49 -6.27 3.13
CA LYS A 64 -1.37 -5.28 2.04
C LYS A 64 -0.25 -4.27 2.24
N THR A 65 -0.28 -3.53 3.36
CA THR A 65 0.73 -2.51 3.66
C THR A 65 2.14 -3.10 3.73
N THR A 66 2.28 -4.32 4.26
CA THR A 66 3.56 -5.03 4.32
C THR A 66 4.06 -5.37 2.92
N LEU A 67 3.21 -5.92 2.05
CA LEU A 67 3.54 -6.22 0.67
C LEU A 67 3.85 -4.95 -0.14
N CYS A 68 3.04 -3.89 -0.02
CA CYS A 68 3.30 -2.59 -0.65
C CYS A 68 4.66 -2.01 -0.25
N LYS A 69 5.01 -2.04 1.04
CA LYS A 69 6.34 -1.58 1.49
C LYS A 69 7.46 -2.41 0.88
N ALA A 70 7.32 -3.73 0.86
CA ALA A 70 8.30 -4.63 0.26
C ALA A 70 8.49 -4.36 -1.25
N LEU A 71 7.39 -4.23 -1.99
CA LEU A 71 7.40 -3.88 -3.42
C LEU A 71 8.05 -2.51 -3.66
N SER A 72 7.69 -1.50 -2.87
CA SER A 72 8.26 -0.15 -2.99
C SER A 72 9.78 -0.15 -2.81
N MET A 73 10.29 -0.90 -1.82
CA MET A 73 11.73 -1.06 -1.60
C MET A 73 12.39 -1.82 -2.75
N ARG A 74 11.77 -2.92 -3.19
CA ARG A 74 12.33 -3.80 -4.22
C ARG A 74 12.42 -3.14 -5.61
N LEU A 75 11.45 -2.28 -5.92
CA LEU A 75 11.38 -1.45 -7.12
C LEU A 75 12.20 -0.16 -7.03
N ASN A 76 12.76 0.15 -5.85
CA ASN A 76 13.42 1.42 -5.55
C ASN A 76 12.56 2.63 -5.95
N LEU A 77 11.26 2.60 -5.62
CA LEU A 77 10.34 3.67 -5.98
C LEU A 77 10.63 4.93 -5.17
N PRO A 78 10.66 6.12 -5.80
CA PRO A 78 10.62 7.38 -5.07
C PRO A 78 9.40 7.45 -4.16
N SER A 79 9.54 8.13 -3.02
CA SER A 79 8.45 8.31 -2.05
C SER A 79 7.17 8.89 -2.67
N GLY A 80 7.31 9.71 -3.71
CA GLY A 80 6.21 10.28 -4.49
C GLY A 80 5.55 9.34 -5.50
N ARG A 81 5.82 8.03 -5.50
CA ARG A 81 5.12 7.04 -6.37
C ARG A 81 4.43 5.92 -5.60
N HIS A 82 4.54 5.95 -4.28
CA HIS A 82 3.87 5.00 -3.39
C HIS A 82 2.77 5.72 -2.60
N ILE A 83 1.52 5.33 -2.84
CA ILE A 83 0.35 5.85 -2.13
C ILE A 83 0.01 4.87 -1.01
N SER A 84 0.27 5.29 0.22
CA SER A 84 -0.15 4.61 1.45
C SER A 84 -1.67 4.67 1.65
N GLU A 85 -2.25 3.74 2.41
CA GLU A 85 -3.68 3.67 2.74
C GLU A 85 -4.34 5.03 3.06
N VAL A 86 -5.14 5.52 2.10
CA VAL A 86 -5.80 6.84 2.17
C VAL A 86 -6.97 6.83 3.15
N ALA A 87 -7.70 5.71 3.25
CA ALA A 87 -8.84 5.58 4.17
C ALA A 87 -8.48 5.95 5.61
N ARG A 88 -7.32 5.50 6.11
CA ARG A 88 -6.84 5.85 7.46
C ARG A 88 -6.62 7.36 7.61
N LYS A 89 -6.10 8.03 6.57
CA LYS A 89 -5.90 9.49 6.59
C LYS A 89 -7.24 10.22 6.66
N VAL A 90 -8.22 9.79 5.87
CA VAL A 90 -9.58 10.34 5.88
C VAL A 90 -10.21 10.21 7.27
N MET A 91 -10.13 9.03 7.90
CA MET A 91 -10.67 8.84 9.25
C MET A 91 -9.98 9.72 10.29
N LEU A 92 -8.64 9.88 10.20
CA LEU A 92 -7.88 10.73 11.14
C LEU A 92 -8.19 12.23 10.97
N SER A 93 -8.52 12.68 9.75
CA SER A 93 -8.78 14.09 9.45
C SER A 93 -10.26 14.48 9.51
N THR A 94 -11.16 13.55 9.83
CA THR A 94 -12.61 13.77 9.84
C THR A 94 -13.22 13.27 11.15
N SER A 95 -14.55 13.38 11.28
CA SER A 95 -15.29 12.79 12.39
C SER A 95 -15.70 11.33 12.14
N PHE A 96 -15.26 10.71 11.03
CA PHE A 96 -15.60 9.33 10.72
C PHE A 96 -14.89 8.36 11.67
N THR A 97 -15.67 7.41 12.18
CA THR A 97 -15.23 6.34 13.09
C THR A 97 -15.48 4.97 12.45
N ARG A 98 -15.07 3.90 13.12
CA ARG A 98 -15.37 2.51 12.70
C ARG A 98 -16.86 2.27 12.46
N ASP A 99 -17.74 2.95 13.19
CA ASP A 99 -19.20 2.83 13.07
C ASP A 99 -19.75 3.40 11.75
N HIS A 100 -18.92 4.13 11.01
CA HIS A 100 -19.28 4.74 9.73
C HIS A 100 -18.73 3.96 8.52
N VAL A 101 -18.00 2.85 8.73
CA VAL A 101 -17.27 2.13 7.66
C VAL A 101 -18.19 1.59 6.57
N ASP A 102 -19.47 1.35 6.83
CA ASP A 102 -20.43 0.89 5.82
C ASP A 102 -21.34 2.01 5.29
N LYS A 103 -21.11 3.27 5.69
CA LYS A 103 -21.93 4.43 5.31
C LYS A 103 -21.45 5.03 4.01
N LEU A 104 -22.40 5.37 3.14
CA LEU A 104 -22.15 5.98 1.84
C LEU A 104 -21.29 7.25 1.95
N ASP A 105 -21.54 8.11 2.93
CA ASP A 105 -20.81 9.37 3.08
C ASP A 105 -19.32 9.14 3.36
N MET A 106 -18.99 8.20 4.24
CA MET A 106 -17.60 7.82 4.52
C MET A 106 -16.95 7.19 3.29
N GLN A 107 -17.65 6.26 2.63
CA GLN A 107 -17.12 5.58 1.46
C GLN A 107 -16.92 6.53 0.27
N ARG A 108 -17.81 7.51 0.08
CA ARG A 108 -17.64 8.59 -0.89
C ARG A 108 -16.43 9.45 -0.56
N ALA A 109 -16.26 9.84 0.71
CA ALA A 109 -15.11 10.63 1.13
C ALA A 109 -13.78 9.89 0.88
N ILE A 110 -13.73 8.58 1.17
CA ILE A 110 -12.54 7.75 0.91
C ILE A 110 -12.30 7.62 -0.60
N LEU A 111 -13.34 7.35 -1.40
CA LEU A 111 -13.24 7.24 -2.86
C LEU A 111 -12.65 8.52 -3.47
N ASN A 112 -13.21 9.67 -3.12
CA ASN A 112 -12.77 10.96 -3.66
C ASN A 112 -11.34 11.28 -3.20
N ALA A 113 -11.01 11.05 -1.93
CA ALA A 113 -9.66 11.26 -1.42
C ALA A 113 -8.63 10.36 -2.12
N GLN A 114 -8.99 9.10 -2.37
CA GLN A 114 -8.13 8.14 -3.08
C GLN A 114 -7.88 8.60 -4.52
N ILE A 115 -8.92 8.92 -5.28
CA ILE A 115 -8.81 9.37 -6.68
C ILE A 115 -8.00 10.67 -6.77
N ASN A 116 -8.28 11.64 -5.90
CA ASN A 116 -7.55 12.91 -5.87
C ASN A 116 -6.07 12.68 -5.57
N THR A 117 -5.74 11.87 -4.55
CA THR A 117 -4.35 11.54 -4.22
C THR A 117 -3.64 10.89 -5.40
N GLU A 118 -4.29 9.94 -6.08
CA GLU A 118 -3.71 9.30 -7.26
C GLU A 118 -3.48 10.28 -8.42
N ASN A 119 -4.42 11.18 -8.68
CA ASN A 119 -4.31 12.17 -9.74
C ASN A 119 -3.27 13.25 -9.45
N ASP A 120 -3.18 13.71 -8.21
CA ASP A 120 -2.17 14.68 -7.77
C ASP A 120 -0.77 14.10 -7.96
N VAL A 121 -0.58 12.84 -7.54
CA VAL A 121 0.70 12.15 -7.70
C VAL A 121 1.05 11.96 -9.18
N ARG A 122 0.10 11.55 -10.03
CA ARG A 122 0.36 11.44 -11.48
C ARG A 122 0.72 12.79 -12.09
N SER A 123 0.01 13.85 -11.72
CA SER A 123 0.25 15.19 -12.24
C SER A 123 1.63 15.69 -11.85
N GLN A 124 2.02 15.56 -10.58
CA GLN A 124 3.35 15.93 -10.10
C GLN A 124 4.47 15.16 -10.82
N ASN A 125 4.26 13.86 -11.05
CA ASN A 125 5.23 13.04 -11.79
C ASN A 125 5.30 13.37 -13.29
N LEU A 126 4.28 13.99 -13.90
CA LEU A 126 4.37 14.45 -15.28
C LEU A 126 5.28 15.69 -15.41
N PHE A 127 5.22 16.61 -14.43
CA PHE A 127 6.02 17.84 -14.44
C PHE A 127 7.49 17.63 -14.09
N ALA A 128 7.83 16.56 -13.35
CA ALA A 128 9.17 16.34 -12.82
C ALA A 128 10.19 15.73 -13.82
N THR A 129 9.75 15.30 -15.00
CA THR A 129 10.51 14.33 -15.81
C THR A 129 10.39 14.58 -17.30
N GLU A 130 11.19 15.52 -17.81
CA GLU A 130 11.55 15.59 -19.24
C GLU A 130 12.55 14.47 -19.65
N SER A 131 13.08 13.67 -18.71
CA SER A 131 14.26 12.82 -18.97
C SER A 131 14.18 11.31 -18.64
N PHE A 132 13.06 10.76 -18.13
CA PHE A 132 12.98 9.32 -17.80
C PHE A 132 11.67 8.68 -18.27
N GLY A 133 11.77 7.63 -19.09
CA GLY A 133 10.68 7.09 -19.92
C GLY A 133 9.58 6.27 -19.25
N ASN A 134 9.11 6.60 -18.04
CA ASN A 134 7.83 6.09 -17.52
C ASN A 134 7.34 6.92 -16.30
N ASN A 135 6.52 7.94 -16.60
CA ASN A 135 6.18 9.02 -15.67
C ASN A 135 4.87 8.86 -14.90
N SER A 136 4.11 7.78 -15.08
CA SER A 136 2.76 7.67 -14.49
C SER A 136 2.53 6.43 -13.62
N PHE A 137 3.54 5.58 -13.47
CA PHE A 137 3.42 4.36 -12.67
C PHE A 137 3.24 4.68 -11.18
N LEU A 138 2.20 4.08 -10.57
CA LEU A 138 1.93 4.15 -9.14
C LEU A 138 1.97 2.78 -8.48
N LEU A 139 2.38 2.73 -7.22
CA LEU A 139 2.12 1.62 -6.32
C LEU A 139 1.13 2.09 -5.24
N CYS A 140 -0.02 1.42 -5.14
CA CYS A 140 -1.10 1.85 -4.24
C CYS A 140 -1.46 0.77 -3.22
N ASP A 141 -1.43 1.14 -1.94
CA ASP A 141 -2.06 0.38 -0.85
C ASP A 141 -3.56 0.74 -0.82
N ARG A 142 -4.38 -0.14 -1.43
CA ARG A 142 -5.80 0.03 -1.78
C ARG A 142 -6.07 0.85 -3.05
N SER A 143 -7.35 0.85 -3.47
CA SER A 143 -7.83 1.58 -4.63
C SER A 143 -9.18 2.26 -4.36
N ALA A 144 -9.67 3.03 -5.34
CA ALA A 144 -11.01 3.62 -5.32
C ALA A 144 -12.14 2.58 -5.48
N ILE A 145 -11.83 1.30 -5.66
CA ILE A 145 -12.82 0.21 -5.66
C ILE A 145 -13.10 -0.31 -4.24
N ASP A 146 -12.13 -0.20 -3.32
CA ASP A 146 -12.33 -0.62 -1.92
C ASP A 146 -13.60 -0.01 -1.30
N PRO A 147 -13.91 1.30 -1.49
CA PRO A 147 -15.12 1.90 -0.95
C PRO A 147 -16.43 1.34 -1.50
N LEU A 148 -16.46 0.91 -2.78
CA LEU A 148 -17.65 0.27 -3.37
C LEU A 148 -17.91 -1.07 -2.67
N VAL A 149 -16.84 -1.82 -2.40
CA VAL A 149 -16.94 -3.10 -1.71
C VAL A 149 -17.47 -2.89 -0.31
N TYR A 150 -16.91 -1.96 0.47
CA TYR A 150 -17.42 -1.66 1.81
C TYR A 150 -18.87 -1.16 1.80
N ALA A 151 -19.23 -0.26 0.86
CA ALA A 151 -20.60 0.20 0.72
C ALA A 151 -21.57 -0.93 0.36
N SER A 152 -21.16 -1.89 -0.47
CA SER A 152 -22.02 -3.02 -0.88
C SER A 152 -22.24 -4.07 0.21
N LEU A 153 -21.40 -4.04 1.25
CA LEU A 153 -21.53 -4.89 2.43
C LEU A 153 -22.42 -4.25 3.50
N SER A 154 -22.84 -3.00 3.30
CA SER A 154 -23.78 -2.30 4.18
C SER A 154 -25.15 -2.96 4.16
N THR A 155 -25.66 -3.33 5.34
CA THR A 155 -27.02 -3.84 5.49
C THR A 155 -28.06 -2.72 5.54
N MET A 156 -27.63 -1.46 5.70
CA MET A 156 -28.50 -0.31 5.87
C MET A 156 -28.66 0.50 4.57
N GLU A 157 -27.68 0.48 3.67
CA GLU A 157 -27.64 1.33 2.48
C GLU A 157 -27.37 0.50 1.21
N ALA A 158 -28.34 -0.35 0.86
CA ALA A 158 -28.20 -1.32 -0.24
C ALA A 158 -27.85 -0.69 -1.61
N THR A 159 -28.18 0.58 -1.84
CA THR A 159 -27.89 1.31 -3.09
C THR A 159 -26.58 2.09 -3.06
N GLY A 160 -25.93 2.21 -1.90
CA GLY A 160 -24.74 3.06 -1.74
C GLY A 160 -23.61 2.68 -2.70
N ALA A 161 -23.39 1.39 -2.88
CA ALA A 161 -22.35 0.90 -3.80
C ALA A 161 -22.64 1.22 -5.27
N GLU A 162 -23.90 1.20 -5.69
CA GLU A 162 -24.28 1.53 -7.07
C GLU A 162 -24.16 3.03 -7.33
N ILE A 163 -24.53 3.86 -6.34
CA ILE A 163 -24.32 5.31 -6.41
C ILE A 163 -22.82 5.64 -6.57
N LEU A 164 -21.94 4.95 -5.85
CA LEU A 164 -20.48 5.12 -6.01
C LEU A 164 -19.97 4.55 -7.34
N ALA A 165 -20.56 3.44 -7.81
CA ALA A 165 -20.20 2.82 -9.07
C ALA A 165 -20.52 3.71 -10.27
N GLU A 166 -21.55 4.55 -10.16
CA GLU A 166 -22.02 5.44 -11.24
C GLU A 166 -21.47 6.86 -11.14
N CYS A 167 -20.72 7.21 -10.09
CA CYS A 167 -20.21 8.57 -9.94
C CYS A 167 -19.12 8.92 -10.96
N ASP A 168 -19.11 10.19 -11.37
CA ASP A 168 -18.21 10.69 -12.43
C ASP A 168 -16.74 10.50 -12.07
N GLU A 169 -16.39 10.65 -10.78
CA GLU A 169 -15.02 10.49 -10.31
C GLU A 169 -14.51 9.07 -10.58
N LEU A 170 -15.30 8.05 -10.23
CA LEU A 170 -14.93 6.67 -10.48
C LEU A 170 -14.88 6.39 -11.98
N GLN A 171 -15.91 6.80 -12.73
CA GLN A 171 -15.95 6.58 -14.18
C GLN A 171 -14.72 7.21 -14.88
N GLY A 172 -14.27 8.37 -14.40
CA GLY A 172 -13.07 9.05 -14.88
C GLY A 172 -11.76 8.29 -14.63
N ILE A 173 -11.63 7.53 -13.54
CA ILE A 173 -10.40 6.78 -13.23
C ILE A 173 -10.36 5.39 -13.89
N LEU A 174 -11.49 4.80 -14.26
CA LEU A 174 -11.55 3.44 -14.83
C LEU A 174 -10.63 3.20 -16.05
N PRO A 175 -10.47 4.11 -17.02
CA PRO A 175 -9.53 3.92 -18.13
C PRO A 175 -8.07 3.74 -17.68
N ILE A 176 -7.69 4.30 -16.53
CA ILE A 176 -6.37 4.11 -15.93
C ILE A 176 -6.31 2.74 -15.25
N TYR A 177 -7.34 2.36 -14.49
CA TYR A 177 -7.41 1.08 -13.79
C TYR A 177 -7.37 -0.12 -14.74
N ARG A 178 -8.00 -0.02 -15.93
CA ARG A 178 -7.95 -1.07 -16.96
C ARG A 178 -6.55 -1.33 -17.52
N ARG A 179 -5.62 -0.39 -17.36
CA ARG A 179 -4.20 -0.50 -17.75
C ARG A 179 -3.27 -0.78 -16.56
N ALA A 180 -3.84 -0.94 -15.37
CA ALA A 180 -3.13 -1.28 -14.15
C ALA A 180 -3.24 -2.78 -13.87
N ILE A 181 -2.54 -3.23 -12.83
CA ILE A 181 -2.67 -4.58 -12.28
C ILE A 181 -3.15 -4.48 -10.84
N PHE A 182 -4.20 -5.21 -10.52
CA PHE A 182 -4.73 -5.34 -9.17
C PHE A 182 -4.31 -6.69 -8.58
N ILE A 183 -3.84 -6.67 -7.34
CA ILE A 183 -3.44 -7.87 -6.59
C ILE A 183 -4.39 -8.00 -5.41
N LEU A 184 -5.36 -8.90 -5.53
CA LEU A 184 -6.33 -9.21 -4.50
C LEU A 184 -5.74 -10.22 -3.52
N LEU A 185 -5.43 -9.74 -2.31
CA LEU A 185 -4.96 -10.60 -1.22
C LEU A 185 -6.15 -11.19 -0.49
N HIS A 186 -6.13 -12.51 -0.29
CA HIS A 186 -7.07 -13.19 0.60
C HIS A 186 -6.67 -13.00 2.06
N PRO A 187 -7.63 -13.05 3.00
CA PRO A 187 -7.33 -12.96 4.42
C PRO A 187 -6.51 -14.19 4.87
N VAL A 188 -5.50 -13.96 5.70
CA VAL A 188 -4.72 -15.01 6.35
C VAL A 188 -5.12 -15.02 7.82
N ALA A 189 -5.72 -16.12 8.28
CA ALA A 189 -6.33 -16.19 9.61
C ALA A 189 -5.36 -15.81 10.73
N GLU A 190 -4.07 -16.16 10.60
CA GLU A 190 -3.05 -15.88 11.62
C GLU A 190 -2.60 -14.41 11.67
N TRP A 191 -3.01 -13.56 10.71
CA TRP A 191 -2.61 -12.14 10.63
C TRP A 191 -3.70 -11.18 11.09
N ILE A 192 -4.84 -11.69 11.56
CA ILE A 192 -5.95 -10.87 12.02
C ILE A 192 -5.60 -10.28 13.39
N GLU A 193 -5.21 -9.01 13.38
CA GLU A 193 -5.01 -8.19 14.59
C GLU A 193 -6.09 -7.10 14.68
N ASP A 194 -6.62 -6.87 15.88
CA ASP A 194 -7.49 -5.72 16.16
C ASP A 194 -6.65 -4.46 16.38
N ASP A 195 -6.67 -3.54 15.42
CA ASP A 195 -5.95 -2.28 15.52
C ASP A 195 -6.81 -1.12 16.04
N GLY A 196 -8.02 -1.39 16.56
CA GLY A 196 -8.95 -0.35 17.03
C GLY A 196 -9.57 0.50 15.91
N VAL A 197 -9.15 0.30 14.65
CA VAL A 197 -9.68 0.99 13.46
C VAL A 197 -10.53 0.06 12.59
N ARG A 198 -10.15 -1.22 12.44
CA ARG A 198 -10.80 -2.20 11.54
C ARG A 198 -11.98 -2.96 12.16
N SER A 199 -13.08 -3.14 11.44
CA SER A 199 -14.04 -4.19 11.82
C SER A 199 -13.30 -5.53 11.94
N LEU A 200 -13.46 -6.23 13.07
CA LEU A 200 -12.64 -7.39 13.49
C LEU A 200 -12.61 -8.55 12.48
N SER A 201 -13.52 -8.56 11.52
CA SER A 201 -13.45 -9.42 10.34
C SER A 201 -14.22 -8.75 9.22
N ASP A 202 -13.56 -8.44 8.11
CA ASP A 202 -14.31 -8.16 6.90
C ASP A 202 -15.17 -9.39 6.55
N PRO A 203 -16.39 -9.20 6.02
CA PRO A 203 -17.26 -10.30 5.66
C PRO A 203 -16.54 -11.32 4.76
N PRO A 204 -16.78 -12.63 4.92
CA PRO A 204 -16.22 -13.66 4.04
C PRO A 204 -16.54 -13.43 2.55
N SER A 205 -17.59 -12.67 2.25
CA SER A 205 -17.99 -12.27 0.90
C SER A 205 -17.12 -11.16 0.28
N TYR A 206 -16.21 -10.53 1.04
CA TYR A 206 -15.39 -9.41 0.55
C TYR A 206 -14.65 -9.77 -0.75
N PRO A 207 -13.89 -10.89 -0.86
CA PRO A 207 -13.17 -11.20 -2.09
C PRO A 207 -14.10 -11.40 -3.28
N GLN A 208 -15.25 -12.07 -3.10
CA GLN A 208 -16.22 -12.29 -4.17
C GLN A 208 -16.85 -10.98 -4.64
N THR A 209 -17.19 -10.09 -3.71
CA THR A 209 -17.71 -8.76 -4.00
C THR A 209 -16.68 -7.90 -4.74
N TYR A 210 -15.41 -7.96 -4.33
CA TYR A 210 -14.32 -7.24 -5.02
C TYR A 210 -14.18 -7.70 -6.46
N LYS A 211 -14.16 -9.02 -6.67
CA LYS A 211 -14.07 -9.64 -8.02
C LYS A 211 -15.22 -9.21 -8.91
N ARG A 212 -16.45 -9.20 -8.39
CA ARG A 212 -17.62 -8.70 -9.13
C ARG A 212 -17.41 -7.29 -9.69
N TYR A 213 -16.81 -6.38 -8.92
CA TYR A 213 -16.52 -5.02 -9.40
C TYR A 213 -15.35 -4.97 -10.39
N MET A 214 -14.29 -5.76 -10.15
CA MET A 214 -13.19 -5.90 -11.12
C MET A 214 -13.70 -6.38 -12.48
N ASP A 215 -14.51 -7.45 -12.48
CA ASP A 215 -15.11 -8.02 -13.69
C ASP A 215 -16.05 -7.03 -14.37
N ARG A 216 -16.95 -6.39 -13.60
CA ARG A 216 -17.87 -5.36 -14.10
C ARG A 216 -17.14 -4.23 -14.83
N PHE A 217 -16.00 -3.80 -14.30
CA PHE A 217 -15.25 -2.68 -14.88
C PHE A 217 -14.18 -3.10 -15.89
N GLY A 218 -13.99 -4.41 -16.11
CA GLY A 218 -12.96 -4.93 -17.01
C GLY A 218 -11.54 -4.66 -16.51
N ILE A 219 -11.34 -4.68 -15.19
CA ILE A 219 -10.04 -4.44 -14.55
C ILE A 219 -9.32 -5.78 -14.41
N LYS A 220 -8.06 -5.83 -14.86
CA LYS A 220 -7.22 -7.02 -14.72
C LYS A 220 -6.75 -7.18 -13.28
N TYR A 221 -6.93 -8.38 -12.71
CA TYR A 221 -6.46 -8.70 -11.37
C TYR A 221 -5.83 -10.09 -11.29
N TYR A 222 -5.07 -10.30 -10.23
CA TYR A 222 -4.52 -11.59 -9.79
C TYR A 222 -4.84 -11.79 -8.31
N GLU A 223 -4.92 -13.05 -7.88
CA GLU A 223 -5.24 -13.41 -6.49
C GLU A 223 -4.01 -14.01 -5.82
N ILE A 224 -3.74 -13.59 -4.58
CA ILE A 224 -2.82 -14.28 -3.68
C ILE A 224 -3.66 -14.86 -2.55
N ASP A 225 -3.75 -16.18 -2.50
CA ASP A 225 -4.49 -16.90 -1.47
C ASP A 225 -3.73 -16.92 -0.12
N ASP A 226 -4.28 -17.66 0.84
CA ASP A 226 -3.76 -17.82 2.19
C ASP A 226 -2.60 -18.83 2.29
N SER A 227 -2.30 -19.56 1.22
CA SER A 227 -1.19 -20.53 1.19
C SER A 227 0.16 -19.84 1.00
N LEU A 228 0.19 -18.72 0.27
CA LEU A 228 1.41 -17.97 -0.02
C LEU A 228 1.72 -16.94 1.08
N LYS A 229 2.31 -17.39 2.18
CA LYS A 229 2.60 -16.57 3.37
C LYS A 229 3.96 -15.87 3.33
N ASP A 230 4.94 -16.43 2.63
CA ASP A 230 6.29 -15.84 2.55
C ASP A 230 6.27 -14.52 1.76
N LEU A 231 6.82 -13.47 2.38
CA LEU A 231 6.78 -12.10 1.83
C LEU A 231 7.59 -11.98 0.54
N ASN A 232 8.75 -12.62 0.45
CA ASN A 232 9.58 -12.55 -0.76
C ASN A 232 8.90 -13.27 -1.92
N SER A 233 8.31 -14.44 -1.66
CA SER A 233 7.54 -15.18 -2.64
C SER A 233 6.33 -14.38 -3.14
N ARG A 234 5.63 -13.66 -2.25
CA ARG A 234 4.55 -12.72 -2.64
C ARG A 234 5.05 -11.58 -3.53
N VAL A 235 6.22 -11.00 -3.23
CA VAL A 235 6.83 -9.96 -4.07
C VAL A 235 7.18 -10.53 -5.45
N ASP A 236 7.72 -11.74 -5.49
CA ASP A 236 8.19 -12.39 -6.70
C ASP A 236 7.05 -12.69 -7.69
N VAL A 237 5.93 -13.21 -7.21
CA VAL A 237 4.75 -13.45 -8.07
C VAL A 237 4.15 -12.14 -8.59
N VAL A 238 4.13 -11.07 -7.77
CA VAL A 238 3.67 -9.75 -8.24
C VAL A 238 4.58 -9.21 -9.33
N PHE A 239 5.89 -9.41 -9.22
CA PHE A 239 6.84 -9.01 -10.26
C PHE A 239 6.62 -9.77 -11.56
N GLU A 240 6.42 -11.09 -11.47
CA GLU A 240 6.12 -11.93 -12.63
C GLU A 240 4.84 -11.46 -13.33
N TRP A 241 3.74 -11.29 -12.58
CA TRP A 241 2.46 -10.86 -13.14
C TRP A 241 2.49 -9.45 -13.73
N ALA A 242 3.30 -8.56 -13.14
CA ALA A 242 3.52 -7.22 -13.65
C ALA A 242 4.52 -7.14 -14.81
N GLY A 243 5.10 -8.27 -15.23
CA GLY A 243 6.10 -8.30 -16.30
C GLY A 243 7.37 -7.52 -15.94
N LEU A 244 7.68 -7.41 -14.64
CA LEU A 244 8.85 -6.71 -14.13
C LEU A 244 10.08 -7.62 -14.25
N VAL A 245 10.84 -7.43 -15.33
CA VAL A 245 12.00 -8.26 -15.64
C VAL A 245 13.14 -8.00 -14.64
N ARG A 246 13.61 -9.06 -13.97
CA ARG A 246 14.85 -9.07 -13.19
C ARG A 246 16.03 -8.80 -14.12
N THR A 247 16.59 -7.59 -14.10
CA THR A 247 17.89 -7.36 -14.74
C THR A 247 18.95 -8.02 -13.86
N VAL A 248 19.56 -9.09 -14.38
CA VAL A 248 20.75 -9.67 -13.77
C VAL A 248 21.92 -8.81 -14.22
N SER A 249 22.39 -7.91 -13.35
CA SER A 249 23.67 -7.23 -13.56
C SER A 249 24.77 -8.27 -13.32
N PHE A 250 25.51 -8.62 -14.37
CA PHE A 250 26.72 -9.45 -14.31
C PHE A 250 27.93 -8.61 -13.91
#